data_AF-A0A239P9F2-F1
#
_entry.id   AF-A0A239P9F2-F1
#
_cell.length_a   1.000
_cell.length_b   1.000
_cell.length_c   1.000
_cell.angle_alpha   90.00
_cell.angle_beta   90.00
_cell.angle_gamma   90.00
#
_symmetry.space_group_name_H-M   'P 1'
#
loop_
_entity.id
_entity.type
_entity.pdbx_description
1 polymer ?
#
loop_
_entity_poly.entity_id
_entity_poly.type
_entity_poly.pdbx_seq_one_letter_code
_entity_poly.pdbx_strand_id
1 'polypeptide(L)'
;MLKRIFRSSSETFRTRSPERDRITDERLVLAIAATIDSGLRSAEYEHDGLKRRLEDVISIAAIVGGNEIEDVNSQSDPRAELLQKSDDEIRIGEARLRTLENNIEHFRSLKRDLKRRFPGINLDAAEPAPK
;
A
#
# COMPACT_ATOMS: atom_id res chain seq x y z
N MET A 1 -1.81 77.14 -8.91
CA MET A 1 -2.26 75.90 -9.59
C MET A 1 -1.31 74.77 -9.23
N LEU A 2 -1.70 73.86 -8.33
CA LEU A 2 -0.94 72.61 -8.09
C LEU A 2 -1.78 71.44 -8.59
N LYS A 3 -1.34 70.79 -9.68
CA LYS A 3 -1.91 69.53 -10.16
C LYS A 3 -1.48 68.41 -9.21
N ARG A 4 -2.39 67.97 -8.35
CA ARG A 4 -2.23 66.76 -7.54
C ARG A 4 -2.31 65.56 -8.47
N ILE A 5 -1.15 64.97 -8.79
CA ILE A 5 -1.06 63.69 -9.50
C ILE A 5 -1.55 62.62 -8.52
N PHE A 6 -2.80 62.20 -8.68
CA PHE A 6 -3.27 60.96 -8.08
C PHE A 6 -2.56 59.81 -8.78
N ARG A 7 -1.49 59.30 -8.17
CA ARG A 7 -0.93 58.00 -8.51
C ARG A 7 -1.88 56.95 -7.93
N SER A 8 -2.93 56.58 -8.69
CA SER A 8 -3.69 55.39 -8.36
C SER A 8 -2.79 54.20 -8.65
N SER A 9 -2.07 53.74 -7.62
CA SER A 9 -1.62 52.36 -7.59
C SER A 9 -2.86 51.49 -7.39
N SER A 10 -3.67 51.33 -8.44
CA SER A 10 -4.56 50.18 -8.50
C SER A 10 -3.64 49.00 -8.76
N GLU A 11 -3.07 48.44 -7.70
CA GLU A 11 -2.59 47.07 -7.73
C GLU A 11 -3.82 46.21 -8.00
N THR A 12 -4.15 46.04 -9.28
CA THR A 12 -5.14 45.07 -9.74
C THR A 12 -4.73 43.74 -9.14
N PHE A 13 -5.63 43.14 -8.36
CA PHE A 13 -5.46 41.81 -7.78
C PHE A 13 -4.96 40.84 -8.86
N ARG A 14 -3.73 40.35 -8.70
CA ARG A 14 -3.08 39.46 -9.68
C ARG A 14 -3.34 38.01 -9.28
N THR A 15 -4.08 37.29 -10.12
CA THR A 15 -4.26 35.85 -9.99
C THR A 15 -3.38 35.11 -10.99
N ARG A 16 -3.15 33.81 -10.73
CA ARG A 16 -2.59 32.90 -11.73
C ARG A 16 -3.58 32.73 -12.89
N SER A 17 -3.06 32.31 -14.05
CA SER A 17 -3.92 31.98 -15.18
C SER A 17 -4.65 30.64 -14.90
N PRO A 18 -5.90 30.48 -15.36
CA PRO A 18 -6.65 29.24 -15.18
C PRO A 18 -5.93 27.98 -15.67
N GLU A 19 -5.13 28.10 -16.74
CA GLU A 19 -4.34 26.98 -17.25
C GLU A 19 -3.26 26.52 -16.28
N ARG A 20 -2.60 27.45 -15.58
CA ARG A 20 -1.59 27.09 -14.57
C ARG A 20 -2.22 26.42 -13.36
N ASP A 21 -3.43 26.82 -13.01
CA ASP A 21 -4.17 26.20 -11.92
C ASP A 21 -4.57 24.78 -12.33
N ARG A 22 -5.12 24.58 -13.54
CA ARG A 22 -5.44 23.26 -14.11
C ARG A 22 -4.24 22.31 -14.11
N ILE A 23 -3.08 22.76 -14.57
CA ILE A 23 -1.84 21.96 -14.58
C ILE A 23 -1.42 21.59 -13.15
N THR A 24 -1.55 22.51 -12.20
CA THR A 24 -1.19 22.27 -10.80
C THR A 24 -2.12 21.21 -10.19
N ASP A 25 -3.43 21.35 -10.41
CA ASP A 25 -4.44 20.39 -9.93
C ASP A 25 -4.20 19.01 -10.51
N GLU A 26 -3.95 18.93 -11.82
CA GLU A 26 -3.62 17.68 -12.52
C GLU A 26 -2.39 17.00 -11.90
N ARG A 27 -1.32 17.76 -11.69
CA ARG A 27 -0.08 17.25 -11.06
C ARG A 27 -0.32 16.71 -9.65
N LEU A 28 -1.16 17.36 -8.85
CA LEU A 28 -1.46 16.93 -7.48
C LEU A 28 -2.25 15.61 -7.47
N VAL A 29 -3.23 15.48 -8.36
CA VAL A 29 -4.01 14.23 -8.50
C VAL A 29 -3.12 13.08 -8.96
N LEU A 30 -2.23 13.32 -9.93
CA LEU A 30 -1.25 12.33 -10.40
C LEU A 30 -0.30 11.90 -9.27
N ALA A 31 0.17 12.83 -8.43
CA ALA A 31 1.02 12.49 -7.30
C ALA A 31 0.30 11.59 -6.27
N ILE A 32 -0.99 11.85 -6.01
CA ILE A 32 -1.80 10.99 -5.14
C ILE A 32 -1.97 9.59 -5.76
N ALA A 33 -2.25 9.52 -7.07
CA ALA A 33 -2.35 8.25 -7.79
C ALA A 33 -1.06 7.42 -7.68
N ALA A 34 0.10 8.06 -7.89
CA ALA A 34 1.41 7.42 -7.77
C ALA A 34 1.66 6.85 -6.37
N THR A 35 1.27 7.58 -5.33
CA THR A 35 1.39 7.12 -3.94
C THR A 35 0.51 5.91 -3.66
N ILE A 36 -0.74 5.91 -4.14
CA ILE A 36 -1.64 4.76 -4.02
C ILE A 36 -1.05 3.54 -4.73
N ASP A 37 -0.53 3.72 -5.95
CA ASP A 37 0.09 2.64 -6.72
C ASP A 37 1.36 2.09 -6.05
N SER A 38 2.16 2.95 -5.42
CA SER A 38 3.31 2.53 -4.64
C SER A 38 2.90 1.70 -3.41
N GLY A 39 1.87 2.14 -2.70
CA GLY A 39 1.29 1.41 -1.55
C GLY A 39 0.73 0.05 -1.97
N LEU A 40 0.02 0.01 -3.09
CA LEU A 40 -0.52 -1.24 -3.67
C LEU A 40 0.60 -2.23 -4.00
N ARG A 41 1.62 -1.81 -4.76
CA ARG A 41 2.76 -2.68 -5.09
C ARG A 41 3.49 -3.19 -3.85
N SER A 42 3.66 -2.35 -2.85
CA SER A 42 4.33 -2.72 -1.60
C SER A 42 3.54 -3.79 -0.84
N ALA A 43 2.21 -3.62 -0.76
CA ALA A 43 1.33 -4.60 -0.12
C ALA A 43 1.27 -5.92 -0.88
N GLU A 44 1.21 -5.88 -2.22
CA GLU A 44 1.25 -7.08 -3.08
C GLU A 44 2.59 -7.83 -2.92
N TYR A 45 3.71 -7.11 -2.90
CA TYR A 45 5.03 -7.72 -2.70
C TYR A 45 5.17 -8.38 -1.33
N GLU A 46 4.72 -7.71 -0.27
CA GLU A 46 4.72 -8.28 1.08
C GLU A 46 3.83 -9.52 1.16
N HIS A 47 2.62 -9.44 0.58
CA HIS A 47 1.66 -10.54 0.55
C HIS A 47 2.27 -11.77 -0.11
N ASP A 48 2.82 -11.63 -1.31
CA ASP A 48 3.41 -12.74 -2.06
C ASP A 48 4.63 -13.32 -1.35
N GLY A 49 5.47 -12.47 -0.76
CA GLY A 49 6.62 -12.90 0.02
C GLY A 49 6.22 -13.65 1.29
N LEU A 50 5.20 -13.18 2.00
CA LEU A 50 4.70 -13.81 3.22
C LEU A 50 4.01 -15.14 2.91
N LYS A 51 3.20 -15.19 1.85
CA LYS A 51 2.48 -16.40 1.44
C LYS A 51 3.45 -17.56 1.18
N ARG A 52 4.54 -17.32 0.44
CA ARG A 52 5.57 -18.34 0.19
C ARG A 52 6.22 -18.84 1.48
N ARG A 53 6.64 -17.92 2.37
CA ARG A 53 7.23 -18.30 3.67
C ARG A 53 6.26 -19.09 4.54
N LEU A 54 4.97 -18.78 4.48
CA LEU A 54 3.93 -19.50 5.21
C LEU A 54 3.74 -20.92 4.64
N GLU A 55 3.72 -21.08 3.32
CA GLU A 55 3.68 -22.39 2.66
C GLU A 55 4.89 -23.26 3.05
N ASP A 56 6.08 -22.67 3.21
CA ASP A 56 7.27 -23.37 3.70
C ASP A 56 7.09 -23.86 5.14
N VAL A 57 6.59 -23.02 6.05
CA VAL A 57 6.32 -23.41 7.46
C VAL A 57 5.30 -24.52 7.55
N ILE A 58 4.20 -24.43 6.78
CA ILE A 58 3.17 -25.48 6.70
C ILE A 58 3.77 -26.80 6.20
N SER A 59 4.64 -26.74 5.20
CA SER A 59 5.30 -27.92 4.64
C SER A 59 6.21 -28.60 5.68
N ILE A 60 6.99 -27.81 6.43
CA ILE A 60 7.84 -28.31 7.52
C ILE A 60 6.97 -28.95 8.61
N ALA A 61 5.92 -28.26 9.06
CA ALA A 61 5.01 -28.78 10.08
C ALA A 61 4.35 -30.10 9.65
N ALA A 62 3.97 -30.25 8.38
CA ALA A 62 3.40 -31.48 7.84
C ALA A 62 4.41 -32.65 7.84
N ILE A 63 5.66 -32.39 7.42
CA ILE A 63 6.73 -33.39 7.48
C ILE A 63 7.00 -33.80 8.92
N VAL A 64 7.12 -32.82 9.80
CA VAL A 64 7.37 -33.04 11.22
C VAL A 64 6.19 -33.75 11.85
N GLY A 65 4.94 -33.51 11.46
CA GLY A 65 3.76 -34.20 12.00
C GLY A 65 3.52 -35.60 11.44
N GLY A 66 3.92 -35.87 10.19
CA GLY A 66 3.63 -37.11 9.47
C GLY A 66 4.55 -38.31 9.77
N ASN A 67 5.68 -38.12 10.46
CA ASN A 67 6.51 -39.24 10.90
C ASN A 67 5.83 -39.99 12.07
N GLU A 68 5.50 -41.28 11.87
CA GLU A 68 4.75 -42.12 12.82
C GLU A 68 5.35 -42.13 14.24
N ILE A 69 4.46 -42.27 15.23
CA ILE A 69 4.73 -42.17 16.65
C ILE A 69 5.24 -43.53 17.15
N GLU A 70 6.56 -43.71 17.23
CA GLU A 70 7.11 -44.64 18.23
C GLU A 70 7.15 -43.90 19.56
N ASP A 71 6.21 -44.25 20.42
CA ASP A 71 6.09 -43.94 21.86
C ASP A 71 7.25 -43.12 22.46
N VAL A 72 7.09 -41.79 22.57
CA VAL A 72 7.99 -40.96 23.36
C VAL A 72 7.20 -40.19 24.40
N ASN A 73 7.41 -40.58 25.66
CA ASN A 73 6.95 -39.87 26.86
C ASN A 73 7.43 -38.41 26.81
N SER A 74 6.57 -37.49 26.40
CA SER A 74 6.98 -36.15 25.95
C SER A 74 6.62 -35.07 26.95
N GLN A 75 7.52 -34.84 27.92
CA GLN A 75 7.57 -33.56 28.65
C GLN A 75 8.74 -32.68 28.18
N SER A 76 9.55 -33.16 27.22
CA SER A 76 10.69 -32.44 26.63
C SER A 76 11.02 -32.95 25.21
N ASP A 77 10.01 -33.09 24.35
CA ASP A 77 10.23 -33.48 22.95
C ASP A 77 10.48 -32.22 22.08
N PRO A 78 11.68 -32.04 21.51
CA PRO A 78 11.98 -30.93 20.61
C PRO A 78 11.02 -30.82 19.41
N ARG A 79 10.39 -31.94 19.03
CA ARG A 79 9.36 -31.97 17.98
C ARG A 79 8.08 -31.25 18.40
N ALA A 80 7.63 -31.45 19.64
CA ALA A 80 6.45 -30.78 20.17
C ALA A 80 6.66 -29.27 20.25
N GLU A 81 7.86 -28.83 20.66
CA GLU A 81 8.24 -27.40 20.65
C GLU A 81 8.25 -26.83 19.22
N LEU A 82 8.81 -27.58 18.25
CA LEU A 82 8.83 -27.16 16.85
C LEU A 82 7.42 -27.04 16.26
N LEU A 83 6.54 -28.02 16.51
CA LEU A 83 5.15 -27.99 16.04
C LEU A 83 4.38 -26.83 16.65
N GLN A 84 4.51 -26.59 17.96
CA GLN A 84 3.88 -25.46 18.63
C GLN A 84 4.35 -24.12 18.04
N LYS A 85 5.66 -24.01 17.76
CA LYS A 85 6.23 -22.82 17.12
C LYS A 85 5.67 -22.63 15.70
N SER A 86 5.57 -23.70 14.92
CA SER A 86 4.98 -23.65 13.58
C SER A 86 3.51 -23.21 13.62
N ASP A 87 2.71 -23.71 14.57
CA ASP A 87 1.31 -23.29 14.73
C ASP A 87 1.18 -21.79 15.02
N ASP A 88 2.05 -21.26 15.88
CA ASP A 88 2.08 -19.82 16.18
C ASP A 88 2.50 -18.98 14.97
N GLU A 89 3.52 -19.41 14.23
CA GLU A 89 3.97 -18.76 13.00
C GLU A 89 2.87 -18.77 11.93
N ILE A 90 2.15 -19.89 11.78
CA ILE A 90 1.03 -20.03 10.85
C ILE A 90 -0.09 -19.04 11.21
N ARG A 91 -0.52 -19.03 12.48
CA ARG A 91 -1.57 -18.14 12.97
C ARG A 91 -1.26 -16.66 12.73
N ILE A 92 -0.01 -16.25 13.01
CA ILE A 92 0.45 -14.87 12.79
C ILE A 92 0.50 -14.55 11.29
N GLY A 93 1.05 -15.46 10.48
CA GLY A 93 1.16 -15.32 9.03
C GLY A 93 -0.19 -15.13 8.37
N GLU A 94 -1.16 -16.00 8.68
CA GLU A 94 -2.53 -15.91 8.15
C GLU A 94 -3.23 -14.60 8.54
N ALA A 95 -3.09 -14.17 9.81
CA ALA A 95 -3.68 -12.91 10.26
C ALA A 95 -3.11 -11.70 9.50
N ARG A 96 -1.81 -11.72 9.22
CA ARG A 96 -1.17 -10.69 8.41
C ARG A 96 -1.59 -10.76 6.95
N LEU A 97 -1.70 -11.95 6.35
CA LEU A 97 -2.19 -12.11 4.97
C LEU A 97 -3.58 -11.51 4.81
N ARG A 98 -4.53 -11.81 5.71
CA ARG A 98 -5.88 -11.21 5.70
C ARG A 98 -5.83 -9.68 5.78
N THR A 99 -4.91 -9.13 6.57
CA THR A 99 -4.72 -7.68 6.66
C THR A 99 -4.21 -7.10 5.33
N LEU A 100 -3.27 -7.78 4.68
CA LEU A 100 -2.71 -7.36 3.39
C LEU A 100 -3.75 -7.44 2.27
N GLU A 101 -4.56 -8.50 2.23
CA GLU A 101 -5.68 -8.66 1.28
C GLU A 101 -6.65 -7.48 1.39
N ASN A 102 -7.10 -7.15 2.61
CA ASN A 102 -7.96 -5.98 2.85
C ASN A 102 -7.31 -4.67 2.39
N ASN A 103 -6.02 -4.47 2.68
CA ASN A 103 -5.31 -3.25 2.25
C ASN A 103 -5.21 -3.16 0.73
N ILE A 104 -4.91 -4.26 0.05
CA ILE A 104 -4.86 -4.34 -1.41
C ILE A 104 -6.22 -3.97 -2.01
N GLU A 105 -7.32 -4.49 -1.46
CA GLU A 105 -8.67 -4.14 -1.89
C GLU A 105 -8.98 -2.65 -1.66
N HIS A 106 -8.62 -2.10 -0.51
CA HIS A 106 -8.79 -0.68 -0.20
C HIS A 106 -8.01 0.21 -1.18
N PHE A 107 -6.75 -0.09 -1.47
CA PHE A 107 -5.95 0.68 -2.43
C PHE A 107 -6.53 0.62 -3.85
N ARG A 108 -6.97 -0.57 -4.29
CA ARG A 108 -7.66 -0.72 -5.58
C ARG A 108 -8.96 0.09 -5.61
N SER A 109 -9.71 0.14 -4.51
CA SER A 109 -10.93 0.95 -4.41
C SER A 109 -10.64 2.44 -4.46
N LEU A 110 -9.64 2.92 -3.71
CA LEU A 110 -9.20 4.31 -3.74
C LEU A 110 -8.78 4.74 -5.14
N LYS A 111 -8.05 3.88 -5.88
CA LYS A 111 -7.68 4.15 -7.27
C LYS A 111 -8.90 4.28 -8.19
N ARG A 112 -9.88 3.38 -8.06
CA ARG A 112 -11.14 3.47 -8.82
C ARG A 112 -11.92 4.74 -8.50
N ASP A 113 -12.01 5.10 -7.22
CA ASP A 113 -12.69 6.31 -6.78
C ASP A 113 -12.00 7.58 -7.29
N LEU A 114 -10.67 7.60 -7.31
CA LEU A 114 -9.88 8.68 -7.88
C LEU A 114 -10.19 8.83 -9.39
N LYS A 115 -10.20 7.72 -10.13
CA LYS A 115 -10.55 7.70 -11.57
C LYS A 115 -11.96 8.21 -11.84
N ARG A 116 -12.92 7.85 -10.99
CA ARG A 116 -14.30 8.32 -11.09
C ARG A 116 -14.43 9.82 -10.82
N ARG A 117 -13.68 10.34 -9.84
CA ARG A 117 -13.73 11.76 -9.44
C ARG A 117 -12.97 12.68 -10.41
N PHE A 118 -11.96 12.16 -11.12
CA PHE A 118 -11.12 12.93 -12.04
C PHE A 118 -11.08 12.29 -13.45
N PRO A 119 -12.22 12.21 -14.17
CA PRO A 119 -12.31 11.48 -15.44
C PRO A 119 -11.48 12.08 -16.58
N GLY A 120 -11.07 13.34 -16.48
CA GLY A 120 -10.25 14.03 -17.48
C GLY A 120 -8.75 13.92 -17.27
N ILE A 121 -8.29 13.26 -16.20
CA ILE A 121 -6.88 13.09 -15.88
C ILE A 121 -6.49 11.64 -16.20
N ASN A 122 -5.43 11.46 -16.99
CA ASN A 122 -4.88 10.14 -17.24
C ASN A 122 -4.07 9.66 -16.03
N LEU A 123 -4.74 9.02 -15.07
CA LEU A 123 -4.12 8.52 -13.84
C LEU A 123 -3.06 7.43 -14.07
N ASP A 124 -3.10 6.76 -15.23
CA ASP A 124 -2.14 5.72 -15.58
C ASP A 124 -0.83 6.31 -16.14
N ALA A 125 -0.79 7.62 -16.41
CA ALA A 125 0.43 8.36 -16.75
C ALA A 125 1.23 8.82 -15.53
N ALA A 126 0.77 8.52 -14.30
CA ALA A 126 1.49 8.83 -13.09
C ALA A 126 2.79 8.00 -13.03
N GLU A 127 3.93 8.64 -13.28
CA GLU A 127 5.25 8.02 -13.13
C GLU A 127 5.40 7.52 -11.68
N PRO A 128 5.95 6.30 -11.45
CA PRO A 128 6.20 5.84 -10.10
C PRO A 128 7.10 6.84 -9.38
N ALA A 129 6.75 7.19 -8.14
CA ALA A 129 7.55 8.10 -7.32
C ALA A 129 9.03 7.66 -7.33
N PRO A 130 9.98 8.61 -7.47
CA PRO A 130 11.40 8.28 -7.42
C PRO A 130 11.72 7.60 -6.08
N LYS A 131 12.55 6.56 -6.16
CA LYS A 131 13.01 5.74 -5.02
C LYS A 131 13.72 6.57 -3.96
#